data_AF-A0A346AFF5-F1
#
_entry.id   AF-A0A346AFF5-F1
#
_cell.length_a   1.000
_cell.length_b   1.000
_cell.length_c   1.000
_cell.angle_alpha   90.00
_cell.angle_beta   90.00
_cell.angle_gamma   90.00
#
_symmetry.space_group_name_H-M   'P 1'
#
loop_
_entity.id
_entity.type
_entity.pdbx_description
1 polymer ?
#
loop_
_entity_poly.entity_id
_entity_poly.type
_entity_poly.pdbx_seq_one_letter_code
_entity_poly.pdbx_strand_id
1 'polypeptide(L)' 'MRDFRVALRGSGARLVPWLQAFSLGHPYGLAEVQAQVDAARRAGASGYLLWEHEGLYGTRASALAAGA' A
#
# COMPACT_ATOMS: atom_id res chain seq x y z
N MET A 1 -9.60 3.22 -7.22
CA MET A 1 -8.37 3.85 -7.78
C MET A 1 -8.65 4.67 -9.03
N ARG A 2 -9.31 4.11 -10.05
CA ARG A 2 -9.62 4.83 -11.30
C ARG A 2 -10.43 6.11 -11.07
N ASP A 3 -11.47 6.06 -10.24
CA ASP A 3 -12.34 7.21 -9.99
C ASP A 3 -11.61 8.36 -9.28
N PHE A 4 -10.72 8.03 -8.34
CA PHE A 4 -9.86 9.02 -7.68
C PHE A 4 -8.84 9.63 -8.64
N ARG A 5 -8.24 8.84 -9.54
CA ARG A 5 -7.37 9.40 -10.58
C ARG A 5 -8.10 10.37 -11.50
N VAL A 6 -9.36 10.08 -11.81
CA VAL A 6 -10.24 10.98 -12.59
C VAL A 6 -10.50 12.28 -11.82
N ALA A 7 -10.83 12.18 -10.53
CA ALA A 7 -11.11 13.33 -9.67
C ALA A 7 -9.88 14.21 -9.40
N LEU A 8 -8.68 13.64 -9.39
CA LEU A 8 -7.44 14.37 -9.10
C LEU A 8 -6.76 14.97 -10.35
N ARG A 9 -7.36 14.88 -11.54
CA ARG A 9 -6.77 15.47 -12.75
C ARG A 9 -6.71 17.00 -12.64
N GLY A 10 -5.52 17.56 -12.87
CA GLY A 10 -5.31 19.01 -12.87
C GLY A 10 -5.17 19.65 -11.49
N SER A 11 -5.28 18.89 -10.39
CA SER A 11 -5.18 19.42 -9.03
C SER A 11 -3.75 19.49 -8.48
N GLY A 12 -2.79 18.81 -9.14
CA GLY A 12 -1.42 18.64 -8.62
C GLY A 12 -1.29 17.69 -7.43
N ALA A 13 -2.40 17.13 -6.93
CA ALA A 13 -2.41 16.21 -5.82
C ALA A 13 -1.93 14.80 -6.23
N ARG A 14 -1.25 14.11 -5.31
CA ARG A 14 -0.76 12.73 -5.50
C ARG A 14 -1.68 11.73 -4.83
N LEU A 15 -1.94 10.62 -5.51
CA LEU A 15 -2.71 9.52 -4.96
C LEU A 15 -1.77 8.57 -4.19
N VAL A 16 -1.99 8.47 -2.87
CA VAL A 16 -1.24 7.61 -1.95
C VAL A 16 -2.23 6.71 -1.20
N PRO A 17 -2.43 5.45 -1.63
CA PRO A 17 -3.31 4.51 -0.96
C PRO A 17 -2.76 4.07 0.40
N TRP A 18 -3.69 3.67 1.27
CA TRP A 18 -3.40 2.94 2.49
C TRP A 18 -3.46 1.44 2.23
N LEU A 19 -2.40 0.72 2.60
CA LEU A 19 -2.28 -0.72 2.49
C LEU A 19 -2.41 -1.34 3.87
N GLN A 20 -3.27 -2.34 3.98
CA GLN A 20 -3.45 -3.09 5.21
C GLN A 20 -2.30 -4.09 5.37
N ALA A 21 -1.80 -4.25 6.60
CA ALA A 21 -0.75 -5.20 6.92
C ALA A 21 -1.09 -6.18 8.06
N PHE A 22 -2.28 -6.06 8.66
CA PHE A 22 -2.78 -6.96 9.70
C PHE A 22 -3.73 -8.03 9.15
N SER A 23 -3.86 -9.13 9.89
CA SER A 23 -4.79 -10.23 9.60
C SER A 23 -6.15 -9.99 10.26
N LEU A 24 -7.24 -10.15 9.51
CA LEU A 24 -8.61 -10.22 10.04
C LEU A 24 -9.24 -11.55 9.65
N GLY A 25 -9.10 -12.58 10.49
CA GLY A 25 -9.70 -13.90 10.26
C GLY A 25 -9.06 -14.74 9.14
N HIS A 26 -8.17 -14.16 8.33
CA HIS A 26 -7.34 -14.86 7.34
C HIS A 26 -5.86 -14.56 7.55
N PRO A 27 -4.96 -15.54 7.34
CA PRO A 27 -3.52 -15.30 7.37
C PRO A 27 -3.17 -14.22 6.35
N TYR A 28 -2.60 -13.13 6.86
CA TYR A 28 -2.20 -11.98 6.07
C TYR A 28 -0.74 -11.66 6.39
N GLY A 29 0.14 -11.89 5.42
CA GLY A 29 1.58 -11.86 5.57
C GLY A 29 2.27 -11.03 4.49
N LEU A 30 3.58 -11.24 4.35
CA LEU A 30 4.43 -10.43 3.47
C LEU A 30 4.01 -10.55 2.00
N ALA A 31 3.61 -11.74 1.55
CA ALA A 31 3.21 -11.97 0.17
C ALA A 31 1.97 -11.16 -0.22
N GLU A 32 0.96 -11.10 0.67
CA GLU A 32 -0.25 -10.33 0.45
C GLU A 32 0.05 -8.83 0.42
N VAL A 33 0.90 -8.35 1.33
CA VAL A 33 1.34 -6.94 1.33
C VAL A 33 2.10 -6.60 0.05
N GLN A 34 3.01 -7.47 -0.41
CA GLN A 34 3.75 -7.28 -1.66
C GLN A 34 2.79 -7.19 -2.86
N ALA A 35 1.78 -8.06 -2.91
CA ALA A 35 0.77 -8.04 -3.97
C ALA A 35 -0.04 -6.73 -3.97
N GLN A 36 -0.33 -6.16 -2.80
CA GLN A 36 -0.98 -4.85 -2.69
C GLN A 36 -0.07 -3.70 -3.17
N VAL A 37 1.22 -3.73 -2.82
CA VAL A 37 2.21 -2.75 -3.31
C VAL A 37 2.29 -2.79 -4.83
N ASP A 38 2.36 -3.97 -5.42
CA ASP A 38 2.41 -4.13 -6.87
C ASP A 38 1.12 -3.67 -7.54
N ALA A 39 -0.03 -3.93 -6.92
CA ALA A 39 -1.31 -3.41 -7.40
C ALA A 39 -1.36 -1.87 -7.36
N ALA A 40 -0.85 -1.24 -6.29
CA ALA A 40 -0.76 0.21 -6.18
C ALA A 40 0.17 0.81 -7.25
N ARG A 41 1.33 0.18 -7.51
CA ARG A 41 2.26 0.56 -8.57
C ARG A 41 1.60 0.46 -9.95
N ARG A 42 0.96 -0.67 -10.27
CA ARG A 42 0.22 -0.85 -11.54
C ARG A 42 -0.93 0.15 -11.69
N ALA A 43 -1.54 0.56 -10.59
CA ALA A 43 -2.58 1.58 -10.59
C ALA A 43 -2.05 3.01 -10.80
N GLY A 44 -0.73 3.22 -10.82
CA GLY A 44 -0.08 4.52 -10.99
C GLY A 44 -0.06 5.36 -9.71
N ALA A 45 -0.10 4.74 -8.53
CA ALA A 45 0.06 5.45 -7.27
C ALA A 45 1.49 6.00 -7.14
N SER A 46 1.63 7.19 -6.54
CA SER A 46 2.94 7.83 -6.35
C SER A 46 3.69 7.31 -5.13
N GLY A 47 3.10 6.38 -4.39
CA GLY A 47 3.61 5.80 -3.15
C GLY A 47 2.50 5.00 -2.49
N TYR A 48 2.70 4.58 -1.24
CA TYR A 48 1.69 3.96 -0.41
C TYR A 48 2.01 4.20 1.07
N LEU A 49 1.00 4.10 1.93
CA LEU A 49 1.17 4.09 3.38
C LEU A 49 0.80 2.70 3.88
N LEU A 50 1.72 2.05 4.58
CA LEU A 50 1.45 0.77 5.24
C LEU A 50 0.78 1.03 6.59
N TRP A 51 -0.34 0.38 6.86
CA TRP A 51 -1.07 0.53 8.10
C TRP A 51 -1.21 -0.81 8.83
N GLU A 52 -0.63 -0.86 10.02
CA GLU A 52 -0.77 -1.93 11.01
C GLU A 52 -1.55 -1.38 12.21
N HIS A 53 -2.60 -2.08 12.68
CA HIS A 53 -3.39 -1.56 13.80
C HIS A 53 -2.58 -1.52 15.11
N GLU A 54 -1.61 -2.43 15.27
CA GLU A 54 -0.78 -2.54 16.46
C GLU A 54 0.37 -1.52 16.46
N GLY A 55 0.60 -0.82 15.35
CA GLY A 55 1.76 0.08 15.18
C GLY A 55 3.11 -0.65 15.12
N LEU A 56 3.11 -1.98 15.15
CA LEU A 56 4.30 -2.83 15.08
C LEU A 56 4.60 -3.20 13.63
N TYR A 57 5.43 -2.42 12.97
CA TYR A 57 5.78 -2.65 11.56
C TYR A 57 6.85 -3.73 11.35
N GLY A 58 7.63 -4.06 12.39
CA GLY A 58 8.55 -5.20 12.45
C GLY A 58 9.48 -5.37 11.25
N THR A 59 9.87 -6.63 10.99
CA THR A 59 10.71 -7.02 9.84
C THR A 59 10.02 -6.84 8.48
N ARG A 60 8.69 -6.65 8.45
CA ARG A 60 7.91 -6.51 7.22
C ARG A 60 8.18 -5.18 6.53
N ALA A 61 8.23 -4.07 7.27
CA ALA A 61 8.59 -2.77 6.68
C ALA A 61 10.01 -2.79 6.10
N SER A 62 10.96 -3.41 6.80
CA SER A 62 12.33 -3.57 6.30
C SER A 62 12.40 -4.46 5.05
N ALA A 63 11.62 -5.55 4.99
CA ALA A 63 11.56 -6.43 3.82
C ALA A 63 11.00 -5.72 2.57
N LEU A 64 9.98 -4.86 2.73
CA LEU A 64 9.42 -4.07 1.63
C LEU A 64 10.40 -3.00 1.13
N ALA A 65 11.21 -2.42 2.04
CA ALA A 65 12.23 -1.43 1.67
C ALA A 65 13.44 -2.06 0.96
N ALA A 66 13.79 -3.31 1.28
CA ALA A 66 14.90 -4.02 0.65
C ALA A 66 14.59 -4.55 -0.77
N GLY A 67 13.30 -4.60 -1.16
CA GLY A 67 12.84 -5.08 -2.47
C GLY A 67 12.33 -3.98 -3.43
N ALA A 68 12.63 -2.71 -3.15
CA ALA A 68 12.30 -1.55 -3.98
C ALA A 68 13.56 -0.99 -4.66
#